data_AF-A0A7S2S3K4-F1
#
_entry.id   AF-A0A7S2S3K4-F1
#
_cell.length_a   1.000
_cell.length_b   1.000
_cell.length_c   1.000
_cell.angle_alpha   90.00
_cell.angle_beta   90.00
_cell.angle_gamma   90.00
#
_symmetry.space_group_name_H-M   'P 1'
#
loop_
_entity.id
_entity.type
_entity.pdbx_description
1 polymer ?
#
loop_
_entity_poly.entity_id
_entity_poly.type
_entity_poly.pdbx_seq_one_letter_code
_entity_poly.pdbx_strand_id
1 'polypeptide(L)'
;KLGLSLFDGYGAMGRGNLTQPTLRRQQEQDCRAIAANQRAKDLVLQDQREAMKQIFSSVTREGDKLRHAAREHLSTLGGAAAASARTQRRHLSRCGACNSMMDLKRDGDQNTAGFFLFCSSCARALPLPRKGIFSAHDESCRICGYQAIQVGPGNGYNGNGYTLCPHCFKNPPPEAAETETGGDFPCFKCSKAGCPLAKKIIGGDTPLFTCRACRKEGMELKKMKDKDSFFASCAGYRSTPKC
;
A
#
# COMPACT_ATOMS: atom_id res chain seq x y z
N LYS A 1 4.96 9.49 -7.00
CA LYS A 1 6.08 9.65 -6.04
C LYS A 1 7.27 8.76 -6.40
N LEU A 2 7.08 7.46 -6.66
CA LEU A 2 8.16 6.58 -7.11
C LEU A 2 8.81 7.03 -8.42
N GLY A 3 8.02 7.41 -9.43
CA GLY A 3 8.57 7.91 -10.71
C GLY A 3 9.42 9.17 -10.56
N LEU A 4 9.02 10.11 -9.69
CA LEU A 4 9.80 11.32 -9.37
C LEU A 4 11.11 10.97 -8.66
N SER A 5 11.03 10.07 -7.66
CA SER A 5 12.18 9.57 -6.94
C SER A 5 13.24 8.92 -7.83
N LEU A 6 12.79 8.11 -8.79
CA LEU A 6 13.68 7.49 -9.76
C LEU A 6 14.27 8.54 -10.70
N PHE A 7 13.46 9.49 -11.17
CA PHE A 7 13.92 10.58 -12.02
C PHE A 7 15.03 11.41 -11.33
N ASP A 8 14.79 11.86 -10.10
CA ASP A 8 15.74 12.65 -9.31
C ASP A 8 16.98 11.81 -8.93
N GLY A 9 16.78 10.52 -8.61
CA GLY A 9 17.88 9.58 -8.37
C GLY A 9 18.78 9.38 -9.58
N TYR A 10 18.23 9.18 -10.79
CA TYR A 10 19.00 9.09 -12.03
C TYR A 10 19.64 10.43 -12.42
N GLY A 11 18.96 11.55 -12.15
CA GLY A 11 19.52 12.89 -12.30
C GLY A 11 20.77 13.13 -11.44
N ALA A 12 20.71 12.77 -10.15
CA ALA A 12 21.82 12.93 -9.19
C ALA A 12 23.04 12.03 -9.49
N MET A 13 22.85 10.95 -10.24
CA MET A 13 23.92 10.10 -10.78
C MET A 13 24.53 10.66 -12.08
N GLY A 14 24.10 11.83 -12.55
CA GLY A 14 24.51 12.38 -13.85
C GLY A 14 24.00 11.57 -15.04
N ARG A 15 23.02 10.69 -14.82
CA ARG A 15 22.43 9.79 -15.83
C ARG A 15 21.04 10.24 -16.25
N GLY A 16 20.85 11.56 -16.35
CA GLY A 16 19.68 12.14 -16.99
C GLY A 16 19.46 11.61 -18.41
N ASN A 17 20.50 11.08 -19.07
CA ASN A 17 20.39 10.45 -20.39
C ASN A 17 19.52 9.17 -20.45
N LEU A 18 19.35 8.46 -19.33
CA LEU A 18 18.41 7.32 -19.23
C LEU A 18 16.96 7.76 -19.18
N THR A 19 16.70 8.92 -18.58
CA THR A 19 15.38 9.51 -18.44
C THR A 19 15.07 10.53 -19.54
N GLN A 20 16.09 11.00 -20.26
CA GLN A 20 15.98 11.89 -21.40
C GLN A 20 15.79 11.11 -22.70
N PRO A 21 15.09 11.71 -23.68
CA PRO A 21 14.77 11.06 -24.95
C PRO A 21 15.97 10.81 -25.87
N THR A 22 17.20 11.18 -25.46
CA THR A 22 18.41 11.07 -26.28
C THR A 22 18.83 9.63 -26.53
N LEU A 23 18.83 8.77 -25.51
CA LEU A 23 19.18 7.35 -25.67
C LEU A 23 18.15 6.62 -26.55
N ARG A 24 16.87 6.92 -26.34
CA ARG A 24 15.77 6.37 -27.14
C ARG A 24 15.85 6.79 -28.61
N ARG A 25 16.17 8.07 -28.86
CA ARG A 25 16.37 8.59 -30.23
C ARG A 25 17.51 7.87 -30.94
N GLN A 26 18.61 7.60 -30.25
CA GLN A 26 19.75 6.89 -30.81
C GLN A 26 19.41 5.42 -31.13
N GLN A 27 18.68 4.74 -30.24
CA GLN A 27 18.19 3.38 -30.49
C GLN A 27 17.21 3.31 -31.66
N GLU A 28 16.29 4.26 -31.79
CA GLU A 28 15.36 4.34 -32.92
C GLU A 28 16.12 4.62 -34.24
N GLN A 29 17.18 5.42 -34.20
CA GLN A 29 18.05 5.67 -35.36
C GLN A 29 18.85 4.43 -35.77
N ASP A 30 19.40 3.69 -34.81
CA ASP A 30 20.10 2.42 -35.06
C ASP A 30 19.17 1.37 -35.68
N CYS A 31 17.93 1.26 -35.18
CA CYS A 31 16.90 0.39 -35.77
C CYS A 31 16.59 0.76 -37.23
N ARG A 32 16.51 2.06 -37.54
CA ARG A 32 16.32 2.54 -38.92
C ARG A 32 17.53 2.23 -39.81
N ALA A 33 18.75 2.37 -39.29
CA ALA A 33 19.97 2.04 -40.02
C ALA A 33 20.08 0.54 -40.32
N ILE A 34 19.64 -0.34 -39.42
CA ILE A 34 19.54 -1.79 -39.67
C ILE A 34 18.49 -2.06 -40.77
N ALA A 35 17.31 -1.44 -40.67
CA ALA A 35 16.24 -1.62 -41.65
C ALA A 35 16.64 -1.14 -43.06
N ALA A 36 17.48 -0.10 -43.14
CA ALA A 36 18.07 0.41 -44.38
C ALA A 36 19.31 -0.38 -44.85
N ASN A 37 19.68 -1.46 -44.16
CA ASN A 37 20.88 -2.27 -44.43
C ASN A 37 22.22 -1.48 -44.35
N GLN A 38 22.23 -0.36 -43.61
CA GLN A 38 23.37 0.53 -43.44
C GLN A 38 24.24 0.16 -42.22
N ARG A 39 23.71 -0.66 -41.30
CA ARG A 39 24.44 -1.19 -40.15
C ARG A 39 24.11 -2.66 -39.93
N ALA A 40 25.12 -3.47 -39.63
CA ALA A 40 24.93 -4.87 -39.25
C ALA A 40 24.28 -4.97 -37.86
N LYS A 41 23.25 -5.80 -37.75
CA LYS A 41 22.50 -6.05 -36.51
C LYS A 41 23.42 -6.43 -35.35
N ASP A 42 24.40 -7.30 -35.60
CA ASP A 42 25.27 -7.83 -34.55
C ASP A 42 26.17 -6.76 -33.93
N LEU A 43 26.67 -5.83 -34.74
CA LEU A 43 27.45 -4.69 -34.27
C LEU A 43 26.61 -3.75 -33.38
N VAL A 44 25.38 -3.44 -33.80
CA VAL A 44 24.45 -2.61 -33.00
C VAL A 44 24.13 -3.29 -31.66
N LEU A 45 23.89 -4.61 -31.66
CA LEU A 45 23.63 -5.35 -30.42
C LEU A 45 24.85 -5.40 -29.50
N GLN A 46 26.06 -5.42 -30.04
CA GLN A 46 27.28 -5.38 -29.25
C GLN A 46 27.47 -3.99 -28.61
N ASP A 47 27.31 -2.92 -29.38
CA ASP A 47 27.39 -1.53 -28.91
C ASP A 47 26.34 -1.25 -27.81
N GLN A 48 25.10 -1.67 -28.02
CA GLN A 48 24.01 -1.47 -27.05
C GLN A 48 24.24 -2.27 -25.75
N ARG A 49 24.76 -3.50 -25.84
CA ARG A 49 25.10 -4.30 -24.66
C ARG A 49 26.22 -3.67 -23.85
N GLU A 50 27.25 -3.16 -24.50
CA GLU A 50 28.37 -2.50 -23.83
C GLU A 50 27.92 -1.21 -23.14
N ALA A 51 27.14 -0.37 -23.84
CA ALA A 51 26.55 0.83 -23.25
C ALA A 51 25.68 0.51 -22.02
N MET A 52 24.83 -0.53 -22.11
CA MET A 52 23.96 -0.94 -21.00
C MET A 52 24.75 -1.50 -19.81
N LYS A 53 25.84 -2.24 -20.04
CA LYS A 53 26.74 -2.74 -18.99
C LYS A 53 27.42 -1.62 -18.23
N GLN A 54 27.90 -0.59 -18.93
CA GLN A 54 28.52 0.58 -18.31
C GLN A 54 27.52 1.36 -17.45
N ILE A 55 26.30 1.52 -17.95
CA ILE A 55 25.21 2.13 -17.21
C ILE A 55 24.89 1.33 -15.95
N PHE A 56 24.70 0.01 -16.09
CA PHE A 56 24.39 -0.87 -14.97
C PHE A 56 25.46 -0.79 -13.89
N SER A 57 26.74 -0.92 -14.26
CA SER A 57 27.88 -0.85 -13.32
C SER A 57 27.93 0.49 -12.59
N SER A 58 27.65 1.59 -13.29
CA SER A 58 27.60 2.94 -12.71
C SER A 58 26.45 3.09 -11.71
N VAL A 59 25.25 2.59 -12.05
CA VAL A 59 24.06 2.66 -11.19
C VAL A 59 24.24 1.77 -9.96
N THR A 60 24.82 0.57 -10.10
CA THR A 60 25.12 -0.30 -8.96
C THR A 60 26.12 0.35 -8.01
N ARG A 61 27.15 1.02 -8.53
CA ARG A 61 28.15 1.73 -7.73
C ARG A 61 27.58 2.95 -6.99
N GLU A 62 26.63 3.65 -7.61
CA GLU A 62 26.02 4.88 -7.06
C GLU A 62 24.62 4.65 -6.46
N GLY A 63 24.26 3.39 -6.18
CA GLY A 63 22.93 3.00 -5.70
C GLY A 63 22.50 3.71 -4.41
N ASP A 64 23.45 4.20 -3.60
CA ASP A 64 23.14 4.98 -2.40
C ASP A 64 22.51 6.34 -2.70
N LYS A 65 22.80 6.95 -3.86
CA LYS A 65 22.13 8.17 -4.32
C LYS A 65 20.66 7.89 -4.66
N LEU A 66 20.40 6.76 -5.33
CA LEU A 66 19.04 6.31 -5.61
C LEU A 66 18.27 6.03 -4.31
N ARG A 67 18.93 5.39 -3.32
CA ARG A 67 18.35 5.20 -1.98
C ARG A 67 18.10 6.52 -1.26
N HIS A 68 18.96 7.52 -1.44
CA HIS A 68 18.78 8.84 -0.84
C HIS A 68 17.58 9.58 -1.45
N ALA A 69 17.49 9.65 -2.78
CA ALA A 69 16.32 10.19 -3.47
C ALA A 69 15.04 9.40 -3.12
N ALA A 70 15.15 8.08 -2.98
CA ALA A 70 14.06 7.25 -2.46
C ALA A 70 13.62 7.69 -1.07
N ARG A 71 14.54 7.96 -0.14
CA ARG A 71 14.19 8.44 1.20
C ARG A 71 13.54 9.83 1.20
N GLU A 72 13.98 10.74 0.34
CA GLU A 72 13.40 12.09 0.26
C GLU A 72 11.97 12.08 -0.29
N HIS A 73 11.71 11.24 -1.29
CA HIS A 73 10.39 11.18 -1.93
C HIS A 73 9.45 10.13 -1.33
N LEU A 74 10.01 9.10 -0.70
CA LEU A 74 9.29 8.06 0.02
C LEU A 74 9.57 8.28 1.51
N SER A 75 8.67 9.02 2.15
CA SER A 75 8.66 9.29 3.60
C SER A 75 8.98 8.00 4.36
N THR A 76 10.23 7.89 4.84
CA THR A 76 10.65 6.72 5.60
C THR A 76 10.11 6.93 7.01
N LEU A 77 8.91 6.41 7.26
CA LEU A 77 8.24 6.44 8.56
C LEU A 77 8.94 5.46 9.53
N GLY A 78 10.20 5.71 9.86
CA GLY A 78 10.99 4.86 10.76
C GLY A 78 12.27 5.53 11.26
N GLY A 79 12.68 5.20 12.49
CA GLY A 79 13.95 5.65 13.09
C GLY A 79 13.91 7.04 13.73
N ALA A 80 15.08 7.72 13.77
CA ALA A 80 15.29 8.97 14.48
C ALA A 80 14.42 10.14 13.96
N ALA A 81 14.17 10.22 12.65
CA ALA A 81 13.30 11.24 12.08
C ALA A 81 11.85 11.11 12.58
N ALA A 82 11.34 9.88 12.68
CA ALA A 82 10.03 9.60 13.25
C ALA A 82 9.98 9.88 14.78
N ALA A 83 11.12 9.74 15.47
CA ALA A 83 11.26 10.11 16.87
C ALA A 83 11.15 11.63 17.07
N SER A 84 11.75 12.43 16.18
CA SER A 84 11.77 13.90 16.26
C SER A 84 10.53 14.59 15.70
N ALA A 85 9.61 13.86 15.04
CA ALA A 85 8.40 14.44 14.48
C ALA A 85 7.45 15.02 15.52
N ARG A 86 6.62 16.01 15.11
CA ARG A 86 5.68 16.70 15.98
C ARG A 86 4.66 15.72 16.56
N THR A 87 4.65 15.60 17.88
CA THR A 87 3.69 14.77 18.62
C THR A 87 2.35 15.48 18.68
N GLN A 88 1.32 14.83 18.15
CA GLN A 88 -0.07 15.32 18.18
C GLN A 88 -0.78 14.83 19.43
N ARG A 89 -0.61 13.56 19.78
CA ARG A 89 -1.20 12.97 20.97
C ARG A 89 -0.30 11.89 21.53
N ARG A 90 0.03 11.98 22.81
CA ARG A 90 0.80 10.94 23.51
C ARG A 90 -0.11 9.78 23.90
N HIS A 91 0.46 8.58 23.94
CA HIS A 91 -0.18 7.38 24.44
C HIS A 91 -1.56 7.12 23.82
N LEU A 92 -1.65 7.19 22.48
CA LEU A 92 -2.90 6.96 21.77
C LEU A 92 -3.30 5.49 21.77
N SER A 93 -2.37 4.56 21.54
CA SER A 93 -2.69 3.13 21.41
C SER A 93 -1.54 2.23 21.85
N ARG A 94 -1.82 0.94 22.07
CA ARG A 94 -0.80 -0.06 22.45
C ARG A 94 -0.14 -0.72 21.24
N CYS A 95 1.16 -0.90 21.34
CA CYS A 95 1.98 -1.64 20.38
C CYS A 95 1.71 -3.15 20.49
N GLY A 96 1.49 -3.84 19.38
CA GLY A 96 1.28 -5.29 19.38
C GLY A 96 2.53 -6.12 19.65
N ALA A 97 3.72 -5.53 19.51
CA ALA A 97 4.99 -6.24 19.71
C ALA A 97 5.50 -6.17 21.15
N CYS A 98 5.44 -4.99 21.79
CA CYS A 98 5.97 -4.77 23.13
C CYS A 98 4.92 -4.35 24.16
N ASN A 99 3.65 -4.20 23.76
CA ASN A 99 2.54 -3.71 24.59
C ASN A 99 2.75 -2.31 25.22
N SER A 100 3.80 -1.59 24.84
CA SER A 100 4.04 -0.21 25.26
C SER A 100 3.10 0.74 24.53
N MET A 101 2.81 1.89 25.15
CA MET A 101 2.00 2.93 24.54
C MET A 101 2.74 3.58 23.36
N MET A 102 1.98 3.90 22.31
CA MET A 102 2.43 4.53 21.08
C MET A 102 1.86 5.95 20.99
N ASP A 103 2.65 6.85 20.43
CA ASP A 103 2.28 8.25 20.24
C ASP A 103 1.80 8.49 18.81
N LEU A 104 0.75 9.30 18.67
CA LEU A 104 0.33 9.84 17.38
C LEU A 104 1.22 11.02 17.02
N LYS A 105 1.93 10.90 15.90
CA LYS A 105 2.80 11.93 15.35
C LYS A 105 2.36 12.30 13.93
N ARG A 106 2.81 13.47 13.50
CA ARG A 106 2.55 14.01 12.16
C ARG A 106 3.88 14.40 11.51
N ASP A 107 4.12 13.91 10.30
CA ASP A 107 5.32 14.20 9.50
C ASP A 107 4.97 15.18 8.38
N GLY A 108 5.65 16.33 8.30
CA GLY A 108 5.47 17.36 7.27
C GLY A 108 4.61 18.57 7.64
N ASP A 109 4.51 19.51 6.69
CA ASP A 109 3.74 20.75 6.79
C ASP A 109 2.24 20.54 6.52
N GLN A 110 1.38 21.43 7.03
CA GLN A 110 -0.04 21.19 7.34
C GLN A 110 -0.90 20.54 6.22
N ASN A 111 -0.52 20.67 4.95
CA ASN A 111 -1.33 20.25 3.79
C ASN A 111 -0.89 18.92 3.12
N THR A 112 0.36 18.50 3.29
CA THR A 112 0.91 17.23 2.74
C THR A 112 1.25 16.21 3.82
N ALA A 113 1.10 16.60 5.08
CA ALA A 113 1.53 15.82 6.22
C ALA A 113 0.74 14.52 6.43
N GLY A 114 1.47 13.43 6.64
CA GLY A 114 0.92 12.13 7.01
C GLY A 114 0.86 11.95 8.52
N PHE A 115 -0.18 11.27 9.02
CA PHE A 115 -0.21 10.80 10.39
C PHE A 115 0.44 9.44 10.51
N PHE A 116 1.07 9.17 11.65
CA PHE A 116 1.63 7.87 11.95
C PHE A 116 1.68 7.64 13.46
N LEU A 117 1.67 6.37 13.86
CA LEU A 117 1.91 5.96 15.25
C LEU A 117 3.37 5.63 15.43
N PHE A 118 4.00 6.11 16.49
CA PHE A 118 5.38 5.82 16.84
C PHE A 118 5.47 5.11 18.18
N CYS A 119 6.13 3.96 18.22
CA CYS A 119 6.47 3.27 19.47
C CYS A 119 7.90 3.64 19.87
N SER A 120 8.07 4.24 21.05
CA SER A 120 9.38 4.58 21.61
C SER A 120 10.22 3.34 21.92
N SER A 121 9.62 2.30 22.50
CA SER A 121 10.34 1.07 22.90
C SER A 121 10.81 0.24 21.70
N CYS A 122 10.03 0.18 20.61
CA CYS A 122 10.40 -0.56 19.40
C CYS A 122 11.07 0.31 18.31
N ALA A 123 11.18 1.63 18.54
CA ALA A 123 11.61 2.61 17.53
C ALA A 123 10.91 2.46 16.16
N ARG A 124 9.64 2.04 16.17
CA ARG A 124 8.88 1.68 14.96
C ARG A 124 7.77 2.69 14.71
N ALA A 125 7.63 3.13 13.47
CA ALA A 125 6.52 3.97 13.03
C ALA A 125 5.58 3.22 12.08
N LEU A 126 4.27 3.45 12.26
CA LEU A 126 3.21 2.83 11.48
C LEU A 126 2.35 3.92 10.81
N PRO A 127 2.26 3.96 9.47
CA PRO A 127 1.45 4.93 8.76
C PRO A 127 -0.03 4.80 9.09
N LEU A 128 -0.70 5.94 9.24
CA LEU A 128 -2.15 6.04 9.33
C LEU A 128 -2.70 6.74 8.07
N PRO A 129 -4.02 6.65 7.83
CA PRO A 129 -4.69 7.49 6.84
C PRO A 129 -4.31 8.97 6.98
N ARG A 130 -4.28 9.71 5.87
CA ARG A 130 -3.93 11.15 5.91
C ARG A 130 -5.02 12.04 6.49
N LYS A 131 -6.26 11.55 6.50
CA LYS A 131 -7.46 12.31 6.89
C LYS A 131 -8.21 11.54 7.97
N GLY A 132 -8.93 12.28 8.80
CA GLY A 132 -9.68 11.73 9.93
C GLY A 132 -9.12 12.16 11.28
N ILE A 133 -9.94 11.93 12.30
CA ILE A 133 -9.56 12.04 13.72
C ILE A 133 -9.31 10.62 14.22
N PHE A 134 -8.23 10.41 14.97
CA PHE A 134 -7.82 9.10 15.44
C PHE A 134 -8.09 8.95 16.94
N SER A 135 -8.79 7.87 17.30
CA SER A 135 -8.98 7.44 18.69
C SER A 135 -8.61 5.96 18.84
N ALA A 136 -8.21 5.57 20.05
CA ALA A 136 -7.98 4.17 20.38
C ALA A 136 -9.32 3.42 20.36
N HIS A 137 -9.29 2.18 19.89
CA HIS A 137 -10.39 1.23 20.05
C HIS A 137 -10.01 0.21 21.13
N ASP A 138 -10.99 -0.34 21.84
CA ASP A 138 -10.73 -1.26 22.96
C ASP A 138 -10.17 -2.61 22.47
N GLU A 139 -10.67 -3.08 21.33
CA GLU A 139 -10.22 -4.31 20.69
C GLU A 139 -8.81 -4.23 20.10
N SER A 140 -8.07 -5.32 20.26
CA SER A 140 -6.76 -5.53 19.63
C SER A 140 -6.85 -6.47 18.44
N CYS A 141 -6.00 -6.26 17.44
CA CYS A 141 -5.98 -7.06 16.23
C CYS A 141 -5.58 -8.50 16.54
N ARG A 142 -6.44 -9.47 16.18
CA ARG A 142 -6.19 -10.91 16.37
C ARG A 142 -5.08 -11.49 15.45
N ILE A 143 -4.59 -10.72 14.48
CA ILE A 143 -3.50 -11.14 13.56
C ILE A 143 -2.13 -10.74 14.12
N CYS A 144 -1.99 -9.50 14.60
CA CYS A 144 -0.69 -8.91 14.93
C CYS A 144 -0.61 -8.30 16.33
N GLY A 145 -1.68 -8.35 17.13
CA GLY A 145 -1.72 -7.89 18.51
C GLY A 145 -1.80 -6.37 18.70
N TYR A 146 -1.68 -5.56 17.65
CA TYR A 146 -1.76 -4.10 17.78
C TYR A 146 -3.17 -3.66 18.15
N GLN A 147 -3.28 -2.69 19.07
CA GLN A 147 -4.55 -2.09 19.40
C GLN A 147 -5.12 -1.36 18.18
N ALA A 148 -6.41 -1.59 17.90
CA ALA A 148 -7.05 -1.00 16.75
C ALA A 148 -7.32 0.50 16.95
N ILE A 149 -7.43 1.22 15.84
CA ILE A 149 -7.66 2.65 15.79
C ILE A 149 -9.00 2.90 15.13
N GLN A 150 -9.82 3.74 15.75
CA GLN A 150 -11.02 4.28 15.14
C GLN A 150 -10.66 5.57 14.40
N VAL A 151 -11.07 5.65 13.13
CA VAL A 151 -10.98 6.85 12.30
C VAL A 151 -12.36 7.48 12.30
N GLY A 152 -12.49 8.69 12.85
CA GLY A 152 -13.71 9.49 12.84
C GLY A 152 -13.69 10.62 11.81
N PRO A 153 -14.85 11.24 11.54
CA PRO A 153 -14.95 12.43 10.69
C PRO A 153 -14.11 13.59 11.24
N GLY A 154 -13.53 14.37 10.34
CA GLY A 154 -12.63 15.48 10.67
C GLY A 154 -11.31 15.44 9.87
N ASN A 155 -10.53 16.52 9.93
CA ASN A 155 -9.30 16.68 9.13
C ASN A 155 -9.51 16.34 7.63
N GLY A 156 -10.63 16.78 7.05
CA GLY A 156 -11.00 16.55 5.65
C GLY A 156 -11.58 15.17 5.31
N TYR A 157 -11.85 14.33 6.30
CA TYR A 157 -12.62 13.09 6.13
C TYR A 157 -14.09 13.32 6.53
N ASN A 158 -15.01 13.02 5.61
CA ASN A 158 -16.46 13.23 5.78
C ASN A 158 -17.26 11.91 5.88
N GLY A 159 -16.60 10.77 5.99
CA GLY A 159 -17.28 9.48 6.10
C GLY A 159 -17.75 9.15 7.52
N ASN A 160 -18.56 8.10 7.64
CA ASN A 160 -19.15 7.62 8.92
C ASN A 160 -18.13 7.00 9.89
N GLY A 161 -16.84 7.06 9.56
CA GLY A 161 -15.76 6.47 10.33
C GLY A 161 -15.62 4.97 10.12
N TYR A 162 -14.43 4.47 10.42
CA TYR A 162 -14.09 3.05 10.31
C TYR A 162 -12.95 2.69 11.24
N THR A 163 -12.87 1.42 11.60
CA THR A 163 -11.79 0.89 12.42
C THR A 163 -10.70 0.28 11.52
N LEU A 164 -9.45 0.48 11.90
CA LEU A 164 -8.29 -0.12 11.23
C LEU A 164 -7.26 -0.60 12.23
N CYS A 165 -6.47 -1.59 11.82
CA CYS A 165 -5.27 -1.99 12.54
C CYS A 165 -4.08 -1.24 11.94
N PRO A 166 -3.27 -0.55 12.74
CA PRO A 166 -2.19 0.30 12.21
C PRO A 166 -1.10 -0.50 11.48
N HIS A 167 -0.94 -1.78 11.82
CA HIS A 167 -0.02 -2.67 11.11
C HIS A 167 -0.65 -3.25 9.83
N CYS A 168 -1.82 -3.89 9.95
CA CYS A 168 -2.47 -4.56 8.81
C CYS A 168 -2.94 -3.58 7.73
N PHE A 169 -3.14 -2.30 8.06
CA PHE A 169 -3.58 -1.27 7.12
C PHE A 169 -2.67 -1.11 5.89
N LYS A 170 -1.36 -1.26 6.07
CA LYS A 170 -0.37 -1.28 4.98
C LYS A 170 0.27 -2.65 4.74
N ASN A 171 0.09 -3.58 5.66
CA ASN A 171 0.56 -4.96 5.55
C ASN A 171 -0.63 -5.93 5.68
N PRO A 172 -1.54 -5.98 4.68
CA PRO A 172 -2.70 -6.87 4.74
C PRO A 172 -2.24 -8.34 4.80
N PRO A 173 -3.01 -9.22 5.46
CA PRO A 173 -2.72 -10.65 5.45
C PRO A 173 -2.79 -11.22 4.01
N PRO A 174 -2.03 -12.28 3.68
CA PRO A 174 -1.95 -12.83 2.33
C PRO A 174 -3.31 -13.16 1.71
N GLU A 175 -4.23 -13.71 2.52
CA GLU A 175 -5.60 -14.05 2.13
C GLU A 175 -6.43 -12.86 1.61
N ALA A 176 -6.06 -11.63 2.01
CA ALA A 176 -6.75 -10.40 1.62
C ALA A 176 -5.97 -9.59 0.57
N ALA A 177 -4.74 -9.99 0.24
CA ALA A 177 -3.87 -9.29 -0.71
C ALA A 177 -4.29 -9.50 -2.18
N GLU A 178 -5.10 -10.52 -2.45
CA GLU A 178 -5.57 -10.85 -3.81
C GLU A 178 -6.61 -9.85 -4.34
N THR A 179 -7.28 -9.10 -3.45
CA THR A 179 -8.45 -8.31 -3.85
C THR A 179 -8.12 -6.86 -4.23
N GLU A 180 -7.05 -6.26 -3.71
CA GLU A 180 -6.70 -4.86 -4.03
C GLU A 180 -5.19 -4.60 -3.99
N THR A 181 -4.60 -4.36 -5.16
CA THR A 181 -3.23 -3.87 -5.35
C THR A 181 -3.00 -2.54 -4.62
N GLY A 182 -2.30 -2.58 -3.49
CA GLY A 182 -1.74 -1.39 -2.81
C GLY A 182 -2.74 -0.48 -2.10
N GLY A 183 -3.97 -0.95 -1.87
CA GLY A 183 -5.04 -0.21 -1.21
C GLY A 183 -4.92 -0.16 0.31
N ASP A 184 -5.44 0.92 0.88
CA ASP A 184 -5.71 1.06 2.32
C ASP A 184 -6.59 -0.11 2.81
N PHE A 185 -6.18 -0.80 3.90
CA PHE A 185 -6.86 -2.01 4.41
C PHE A 185 -7.57 -1.80 5.77
N PRO A 186 -8.87 -1.45 5.77
CA PRO A 186 -9.68 -1.38 6.99
C PRO A 186 -9.92 -2.74 7.63
N CYS A 187 -10.14 -2.76 8.96
CA CYS A 187 -10.40 -4.01 9.69
C CYS A 187 -11.64 -4.76 9.21
N PHE A 188 -12.65 -4.05 8.70
CA PHE A 188 -13.88 -4.70 8.23
C PHE A 188 -13.67 -5.59 6.99
N LYS A 189 -12.57 -5.42 6.25
CA LYS A 189 -12.15 -6.28 5.13
C LYS A 189 -11.37 -7.53 5.59
N CYS A 190 -11.15 -7.69 6.89
CA CYS A 190 -10.37 -8.79 7.44
C CYS A 190 -11.13 -10.12 7.37
N SER A 191 -10.46 -11.18 6.89
CA SER A 191 -10.98 -12.55 6.80
C SER A 191 -10.77 -13.38 8.08
N LYS A 192 -10.09 -12.84 9.10
CA LYS A 192 -9.72 -13.62 10.29
C LYS A 192 -10.96 -14.00 11.10
N ALA A 193 -11.22 -15.30 11.20
CA ALA A 193 -12.30 -15.85 12.02
C ALA A 193 -12.17 -15.38 13.49
N GLY A 194 -13.30 -15.00 14.09
CA GLY A 194 -13.37 -14.54 15.48
C GLY A 194 -12.81 -13.14 15.75
N CYS A 195 -12.47 -12.36 14.72
CA CYS A 195 -12.09 -10.96 14.90
C CYS A 195 -13.34 -10.08 15.04
N PRO A 196 -13.57 -9.38 16.17
CA PRO A 196 -14.75 -8.53 16.36
C PRO A 196 -14.76 -7.31 15.42
N LEU A 197 -13.60 -6.95 14.89
CA LEU A 197 -13.42 -5.84 13.95
C LEU A 197 -13.60 -6.25 12.48
N ALA A 198 -13.58 -7.55 12.21
CA ALA A 198 -13.92 -8.07 10.89
C ALA A 198 -15.45 -8.05 10.76
N LYS A 199 -15.98 -7.27 9.83
CA LYS A 199 -17.38 -7.41 9.41
C LYS A 199 -17.49 -8.59 8.45
N LYS A 200 -17.17 -9.79 8.95
CA LYS A 200 -17.86 -10.96 8.43
C LYS A 200 -19.28 -10.84 8.95
N ILE A 201 -20.25 -10.82 8.04
CA ILE A 201 -21.65 -10.98 8.44
C ILE A 201 -21.68 -12.27 9.26
N ILE A 202 -22.04 -12.19 10.55
CA ILE A 202 -22.23 -13.37 11.39
C ILE A 202 -23.33 -14.18 10.69
N GLY A 203 -22.96 -15.28 10.03
CA GLY A 203 -23.86 -16.12 9.21
C GLY A 203 -23.91 -15.82 7.70
N GLY A 204 -23.11 -14.89 7.16
CA GLY A 204 -23.04 -14.63 5.71
C GLY A 204 -22.19 -15.64 4.95
N ASP A 205 -21.08 -16.09 5.56
CA ASP A 205 -20.13 -17.05 4.97
C ASP A 205 -20.56 -18.51 5.17
N THR A 206 -21.67 -18.77 5.90
CA THR A 206 -22.21 -20.13 6.01
C THR A 206 -23.05 -20.39 4.75
N PRO A 207 -22.60 -21.26 3.83
CA PRO A 207 -23.40 -21.59 2.66
C PRO A 207 -24.71 -22.21 3.15
N LEU A 208 -25.83 -21.50 2.97
CA LEU A 208 -27.15 -21.99 3.40
C LEU A 208 -27.53 -23.24 2.59
N PHE A 209 -27.36 -23.13 1.28
CA PHE A 209 -27.57 -24.17 0.29
C PHE A 209 -26.83 -23.80 -0.99
N THR A 210 -26.57 -24.78 -1.85
CA THR A 210 -25.97 -24.57 -3.18
C THR A 210 -26.92 -23.77 -4.08
N CYS A 211 -26.40 -22.76 -4.78
CA CYS A 211 -27.16 -21.96 -5.72
C CYS A 211 -27.80 -22.85 -6.80
N ARG A 212 -29.12 -22.74 -6.98
CA ARG A 212 -29.84 -23.56 -7.96
C ARG A 212 -29.53 -23.20 -9.41
N ALA A 213 -29.06 -21.98 -9.67
CA ALA A 213 -28.76 -21.48 -11.01
C ALA A 213 -27.38 -21.92 -11.51
N CYS A 214 -26.31 -21.72 -10.73
CA CYS A 214 -24.96 -22.16 -11.13
C CYS A 214 -24.56 -23.55 -10.61
N ARG A 215 -25.18 -24.05 -9.54
CA ARG A 215 -24.83 -25.30 -8.82
C ARG A 215 -23.36 -25.42 -8.36
N LYS A 216 -22.58 -24.34 -8.48
CA LYS A 216 -21.15 -24.29 -8.14
C LYS A 216 -20.93 -23.55 -6.83
N GLU A 217 -21.64 -22.44 -6.64
CA GLU A 217 -21.43 -21.51 -5.53
C GLU A 217 -22.51 -21.67 -4.46
N GLY A 218 -22.16 -21.35 -3.21
CA GLY A 218 -23.09 -21.28 -2.09
C GLY A 218 -23.95 -20.02 -2.13
N MET A 219 -25.14 -20.08 -1.51
CA MET A 219 -25.97 -18.92 -1.22
C MET A 219 -25.57 -18.32 0.13
N GLU A 220 -25.28 -17.02 0.15
CA GLU A 220 -24.85 -16.25 1.30
C GLU A 220 -25.96 -15.30 1.79
N LEU A 221 -26.11 -15.16 3.10
CA LEU A 221 -27.07 -14.24 3.69
C LEU A 221 -26.49 -12.83 3.78
N LYS A 222 -27.12 -11.85 3.13
CA LYS A 222 -26.72 -10.43 3.13
C LYS A 222 -27.79 -9.59 3.81
N LYS A 223 -27.37 -8.63 4.64
CA LYS A 223 -28.29 -7.68 5.29
C LYS A 223 -28.63 -6.52 4.34
N MET A 224 -29.90 -6.16 4.22
CA MET A 224 -30.30 -4.96 3.46
C MET A 224 -29.86 -3.68 4.19
N LYS A 225 -29.50 -2.63 3.44
CA LYS A 225 -29.00 -1.37 4.01
C LYS A 225 -30.08 -0.57 4.76
N ASP A 226 -31.34 -0.69 4.36
CA ASP A 226 -32.44 0.18 4.85
C ASP A 226 -33.48 -0.54 5.74
N LYS A 227 -33.34 -1.84 5.97
CA LYS A 227 -34.26 -2.62 6.82
C LYS A 227 -33.49 -3.68 7.59
N ASP A 228 -34.01 -4.06 8.76
CA ASP A 228 -33.54 -5.22 9.54
C ASP A 228 -33.94 -6.56 8.87
N SER A 229 -33.90 -6.60 7.54
CA SER A 229 -34.24 -7.74 6.70
C SER A 229 -33.00 -8.30 6.00
N PHE A 230 -32.98 -9.61 5.84
CA PHE A 230 -31.89 -10.34 5.19
C PHE A 230 -32.34 -10.89 3.84
N PHE A 231 -31.43 -10.96 2.87
CA PHE A 231 -31.65 -11.60 1.57
C PHE A 231 -30.54 -12.59 1.27
N ALA A 232 -30.87 -13.70 0.61
CA ALA A 232 -29.88 -14.67 0.15
C ALA A 232 -29.37 -14.28 -1.24
N SER A 233 -28.05 -14.28 -1.44
CA SER A 233 -27.40 -13.93 -2.70
C SER A 233 -26.32 -14.96 -3.05
N CYS A 234 -26.22 -15.35 -4.31
CA CYS A 234 -25.16 -16.23 -4.78
C CYS A 234 -23.78 -15.59 -4.58
N ALA A 235 -22.83 -16.32 -3.98
CA ALA A 235 -21.45 -15.83 -3.77
C ALA A 235 -20.78 -15.42 -5.10
N GLY A 236 -21.06 -16.16 -6.17
CA GLY A 236 -20.55 -15.91 -7.53
C GLY A 236 -21.35 -14.91 -8.37
N TYR A 237 -22.34 -14.19 -7.82
CA TYR A 237 -23.22 -13.29 -8.60
C TYR A 237 -22.46 -12.29 -9.48
N ARG A 238 -21.32 -11.76 -9.01
CA ARG A 238 -20.49 -10.82 -9.78
C ARG A 238 -19.75 -11.46 -10.95
N SER A 239 -19.47 -12.76 -10.85
CA SER A 239 -18.67 -13.52 -11.81
C SER A 239 -19.54 -14.25 -12.83
N THR A 240 -20.80 -14.54 -12.48
CA THR A 240 -21.74 -15.25 -13.35
C THR A 240 -23.06 -14.47 -13.47
N PRO A 241 -23.34 -13.84 -14.63
CA PRO A 241 -24.57 -13.06 -14.84
C PRO A 241 -25.86 -13.90 -14.92
N LYS A 242 -25.77 -15.22 -14.73
CA LYS A 242 -26.91 -16.16 -14.71
C LYS A 242 -27.36 -16.54 -13.28
N CYS A 243 -26.89 -15.84 -12.25
CA CYS A 243 -27.20 -16.10 -10.84
C CYS A 243 -27.95 -14.94 -10.20
#